data_AF-A0A926VPB2-F1
#
_entry.id   AF-A0A926VPB2-F1
#
_cell.length_a   1.000
_cell.length_b   1.000
_cell.length_c   1.000
_cell.angle_alpha   90.00
_cell.angle_beta   90.00
_cell.angle_gamma   90.00
#
_symmetry.space_group_name_H-M   'P 1'
#
loop_
_entity.id
_entity.type
_entity.pdbx_description
1 polymer ?
#
loop_
_entity_poly.entity_id
_entity_poly.type
_entity_poly.pdbx_seq_one_letter_code
_entity_poly.pdbx_strand_id
1 'polypeptide(L)'
;MSASVLPVPKFCKGQIVSFVGGEGVIKNYRFESNIWEYLVEMPMGAKPEMGRVGYETMIWLSEVDISSLVNHFSGKMLYLQQKRLAKAC
;
A
#
# COMPACT_ATOMS: atom_id res chain seq x y z
N MET A 1 -28.62 17.29 9.63
CA MET A 1 -27.33 16.58 9.69
C MET A 1 -26.78 16.52 8.27
N SER A 2 -25.79 17.34 7.95
CA SER A 2 -25.12 17.28 6.64
C SER A 2 -24.12 16.12 6.67
N ALA A 3 -24.39 15.07 5.91
CA ALA A 3 -23.40 14.02 5.69
C ALA A 3 -22.28 14.59 4.81
N SER A 4 -21.07 14.72 5.36
CA SER A 4 -19.88 15.00 4.57
C SER A 4 -19.48 13.71 3.85
N VAL A 5 -19.53 13.73 2.52
CA VAL A 5 -19.00 12.64 1.71
C VAL A 5 -17.48 12.76 1.73
N LEU A 6 -16.82 11.86 2.46
CA LEU A 6 -15.36 11.77 2.42
C LEU A 6 -14.93 11.18 1.07
N PRO A 7 -13.86 11.71 0.44
CA PRO A 7 -13.31 11.12 -0.78
C PRO A 7 -12.82 9.71 -0.47
N VAL A 8 -12.92 8.77 -1.42
CA VAL A 8 -12.46 7.39 -1.21
C VAL A 8 -10.91 7.36 -1.11
N PRO A 9 -10.30 6.61 -0.17
CA PRO A 9 -8.84 6.50 -0.09
C PRO A 9 -8.29 5.77 -1.33
N LYS A 10 -7.17 6.27 -1.86
CA LYS A 10 -6.49 5.71 -3.02
C LYS A 10 -5.79 4.38 -2.75
N PHE A 11 -5.29 4.17 -1.54
CA PHE A 11 -4.59 2.95 -1.14
C PHE A 11 -5.34 2.19 -0.04
N CYS A 12 -5.25 0.86 -0.06
CA CYS A 12 -5.91 0.00 0.92
C CYS A 12 -4.92 -0.66 1.88
N LYS A 13 -5.39 -1.05 3.07
CA LYS A 13 -4.60 -1.85 4.02
C LYS A 13 -4.08 -3.13 3.35
N GLY A 14 -2.82 -3.45 3.58
CA GLY A 14 -2.13 -4.61 2.99
C GLY A 14 -1.52 -4.35 1.61
N GLN A 15 -1.76 -3.19 0.99
CA GLN A 15 -1.17 -2.85 -0.29
C GLN A 15 0.31 -2.47 -0.13
N ILE A 16 1.15 -2.95 -1.06
CA ILE A 16 2.55 -2.56 -1.15
C ILE A 16 2.64 -1.26 -1.96
N VAL A 17 3.37 -0.29 -1.42
CA VAL A 17 3.57 1.03 -2.00
C VAL A 17 5.04 1.42 -1.97
N SER A 18 5.42 2.34 -2.86
CA SER A 18 6.73 3.00 -2.86
C SER A 18 6.60 4.47 -2.46
N PHE A 19 7.65 5.01 -1.86
CA PHE A 19 7.75 6.41 -1.46
C PHE A 19 9.22 6.83 -1.38
N VAL A 20 9.49 8.12 -1.14
CA VAL A 20 10.86 8.62 -0.93
C VAL A 20 11.39 8.07 0.39
N GLY A 21 12.21 7.00 0.31
CA GLY A 21 12.72 6.27 1.47
C GLY A 21 12.68 4.76 1.31
N GLY A 22 11.89 4.24 0.37
CA GLY A 22 11.85 2.83 0.02
C GLY A 22 10.44 2.33 -0.30
N GLU A 23 10.20 1.08 0.08
CA GLU A 23 8.91 0.41 -0.10
C GLU A 23 8.34 0.00 1.26
N GLY A 24 7.02 -0.09 1.35
CA GLY A 24 6.34 -0.52 2.56
C GLY A 24 4.91 -0.96 2.32
N VAL A 25 4.25 -1.39 3.39
CA VAL A 25 2.89 -1.93 3.37
C VAL A 25 1.96 -0.98 4.12
N ILE A 26 0.84 -0.62 3.51
CA ILE A 26 -0.19 0.18 4.18
C ILE A 26 -0.79 -0.62 5.35
N LYS A 27 -0.68 -0.09 6.58
CA LYS A 27 -1.32 -0.66 7.78
C LYS A 27 -2.58 0.07 8.18
N ASN A 28 -2.61 1.38 7.96
CA ASN A 28 -3.76 2.20 8.29
C ASN A 28 -3.83 3.45 7.41
N TYR A 29 -4.96 4.15 7.45
CA TYR A 29 -5.14 5.43 6.80
C TYR A 29 -6.14 6.29 7.56
N ARG A 30 -5.98 7.60 7.47
CA ARG A 30 -6.85 8.59 8.10
C ARG A 30 -7.03 9.79 7.17
N PHE A 31 -8.20 10.41 7.24
CA PHE A 31 -8.48 11.63 6.49
C PHE A 31 -8.31 12.82 7.43
N GLU A 32 -7.21 13.56 7.28
CA GLU A 32 -6.88 14.71 8.11
C GLU A 32 -6.58 15.91 7.20
N SER A 33 -7.08 17.09 7.57
CA SER A 33 -6.80 18.35 6.85
C SER A 33 -7.10 18.29 5.33
N ASN A 34 -8.19 17.60 4.95
CA ASN A 34 -8.62 17.37 3.56
C ASN A 34 -7.66 16.50 2.72
N ILE A 35 -6.75 15.79 3.35
CA ILE A 35 -5.76 14.93 2.69
C ILE A 35 -5.82 13.53 3.32
N TRP A 36 -5.63 12.50 2.49
CA TRP A 36 -5.44 11.15 2.99
C TRP A 36 -4.00 10.97 3.47
N GLU A 37 -3.84 10.55 4.71
CA GLU A 37 -2.57 10.09 5.26
C GLU A 37 -2.60 8.58 5.43
N TYR A 38 -1.46 7.93 5.21
CA TYR A 38 -1.32 6.49 5.27
C TYR A 38 -0.18 6.11 6.20
N LEU A 39 -0.45 5.14 7.09
CA LEU A 39 0.55 4.53 7.93
C LEU A 39 1.20 3.40 7.14
N VAL A 40 2.47 3.59 6.80
CA VAL A 40 3.27 2.66 6.01
C VAL A 40 4.23 1.93 6.93
N GLU A 41 4.14 0.59 6.97
CA GLU A 41 5.13 -0.27 7.62
C GLU A 41 6.22 -0.66 6.62
N MET A 42 7.46 -0.28 6.90
CA MET A 42 8.65 -0.70 6.17
C MET A 42 9.10 -2.09 6.62
N PRO A 43 9.58 -2.95 5.70
CA PRO A 43 10.14 -4.24 6.07
C PRO A 43 11.37 -4.05 6.96
N MET A 44 11.43 -4.79 8.06
CA MET A 44 12.63 -4.82 8.90
C MET A 44 13.79 -5.42 8.11
N GLY A 45 14.87 -4.65 7.96
CA GLY A 45 16.15 -5.16 7.48
C GLY A 45 16.80 -6.11 8.48
N ALA A 46 17.92 -6.72 8.09
CA ALA A 46 18.72 -7.53 9.00
C ALA A 46 19.11 -6.71 10.25
N LYS A 47 19.03 -7.35 11.42
CA LYS A 47 19.40 -6.71 12.69
C LYS A 47 20.87 -6.26 12.61
N PRO A 48 21.19 -4.98 12.80
CA PRO A 48 22.57 -4.52 12.76
C PRO A 48 23.36 -5.09 13.95
N GLU A 49 24.66 -5.33 13.73
CA GLU A 49 25.56 -6.01 14.68
C GLU A 49 25.74 -5.20 15.98
N MET A 50 25.74 -3.86 15.91
CA MET A 50 25.59 -2.91 17.03
C MET A 50 25.16 -1.52 16.51
N GLY A 51 24.53 -0.70 17.36
CA GLY A 51 24.62 0.78 17.25
C GLY A 51 23.53 1.56 16.49
N ARG A 52 22.38 0.98 16.14
CA ARG A 52 21.20 1.77 15.71
C ARG A 52 20.13 1.78 16.78
N VAL A 53 19.87 2.95 17.35
CA VAL A 53 18.71 3.22 18.21
C VAL A 53 17.58 3.66 17.29
N GLY A 54 16.53 2.84 17.17
CA GLY A 54 15.33 3.13 16.39
C GLY A 54 14.84 1.91 15.62
N TYR A 55 13.78 1.25 16.12
CA TYR A 55 13.01 0.22 15.41
C TYR A 55 11.74 0.82 14.78
N GLU A 56 11.74 2.13 14.51
CA GLU A 56 10.61 2.82 13.89
C GLU A 56 10.45 2.28 12.46
N THR A 57 9.56 1.31 12.35
CA THR A 57 9.20 0.62 11.11
C THR A 57 7.96 1.21 10.49
N MET A 58 7.30 2.15 11.15
CA MET A 58 6.05 2.74 10.68
C MET A 58 6.18 4.25 10.55
N ILE A 59 5.70 4.78 9.43
CA ILE A 59 5.71 6.21 9.13
C ILE A 59 4.35 6.63 8.58
N TRP A 60 3.87 7.81 8.98
CA TRP A 60 2.72 8.45 8.35
C TRP A 60 3.20 9.25 7.14
N LEU A 61 2.58 9.01 5.98
CA LEU A 61 2.90 9.67 4.72
C LEU A 61 1.64 10.22 4.08
N SER A 62 1.78 11.36 3.41
CA SER A 62 0.69 11.96 2.63
C SER A 62 0.42 11.15 1.37
N GLU A 63 -0.83 11.15 0.88
CA GLU A 63 -1.21 10.48 -0.36
C GLU A 63 -0.32 10.85 -1.56
N VAL A 64 0.17 12.09 -1.59
CA VAL A 64 1.01 12.61 -2.69
C VAL A 64 2.44 12.06 -2.67
N ASP A 65 2.91 11.58 -1.52
CA ASP A 65 4.26 11.04 -1.34
C ASP A 65 4.33 9.54 -1.63
N ILE A 66 3.18 8.91 -1.91
CA ILE A 66 3.03 7.46 -2.05
C ILE A 66 2.64 7.11 -3.48
N SER A 67 3.31 6.11 -4.03
CA SER A 67 3.04 5.53 -5.35
C SER A 67 2.68 4.06 -5.25
N SER A 68 1.77 3.60 -6.12
CA SER A 68 1.37 2.20 -6.18
C SER A 68 2.49 1.36 -6.82
N LEU A 69 2.94 0.30 -6.14
CA LEU A 69 3.95 -0.62 -6.68
C LEU A 69 3.33 -1.67 -7.64
N VAL A 70 2.11 -1.45 -8.12
CA VAL A 70 1.46 -2.40 -9.05
C VAL A 70 2.25 -2.43 -10.36
N ASN A 71 3.17 -3.38 -10.44
CA ASN A 71 3.70 -3.92 -11.67
C ASN A 71 2.53 -4.35 -12.55
N HIS A 72 2.68 -4.13 -13.85
CA HIS A 72 1.81 -4.43 -14.98
C HIS A 72 1.30 -5.90 -15.10
N PHE A 73 0.83 -6.54 -14.03
CA PHE A 73 0.40 -7.95 -14.01
C PHE A 73 -1.09 -8.14 -14.35
N SER A 74 -1.72 -7.18 -15.02
CA SER A 74 -3.14 -7.25 -15.40
C SER A 74 -3.43 -8.15 -16.63
N GLY A 75 -2.43 -8.69 -17.35
CA GLY A 75 -2.69 -9.41 -18.60
C GLY A 75 -2.85 -10.94 -18.49
N LYS A 76 -2.04 -11.61 -17.66
CA LYS A 76 -1.87 -13.09 -17.77
C LYS A 76 -2.69 -13.91 -16.79
N MET A 77 -3.08 -13.36 -15.64
CA MET A 77 -3.91 -14.09 -14.65
C MET A 77 -5.38 -14.22 -15.08
N LEU A 78 -5.92 -13.28 -15.86
CA LEU A 78 -7.28 -13.36 -16.40
C LEU A 78 -7.40 -14.40 -17.53
N TYR A 79 -6.37 -14.58 -18.36
CA TYR A 79 -6.36 -15.58 -19.44
C TYR A 79 -6.37 -17.03 -18.92
N LEU A 80 -5.65 -17.31 -17.83
CA LEU A 80 -5.58 -18.67 -17.25
C LEU A 80 -6.89 -19.10 -16.59
N GLN A 81 -7.66 -18.16 -16.03
CA GLN A 81 -9.01 -18.43 -15.50
C GLN A 81 -10.01 -18.76 -16.62
N GLN A 82 -9.99 -18.00 -17.73
CA GLN A 82 -10.89 -18.26 -18.87
C GLN A 82 -10.63 -19.62 -19.54
N LYS A 83 -9.37 -20.05 -19.66
CA LYS A 83 -9.01 -21.31 -20.31
C LYS A 83 -9.37 -22.56 -19.49
N ARG A 84 -9.53 -22.43 -18.16
CA ARG A 84 -10.05 -23.51 -17.30
C ARG A 84 -11.56 -23.65 -17.38
N LEU A 85 -12.29 -22.54 -17.59
CA LEU A 85 -13.74 -22.57 -17.76
C LEU A 85 -14.16 -23.11 -19.15
N ALA A 86 -13.40 -22.77 -20.20
CA ALA A 86 -13.70 -23.18 -21.58
C ALA A 86 -13.34 -24.65 -21.92
N LYS A 87 -12.81 -25.43 -20.96
CA LYS A 87 -12.51 -26.86 -21.13
C LYS A 87 -13.47 -27.79 -20.38
N ALA A 88 -14.53 -27.23 -19.78
CA ALA A 88 -15.52 -27.98 -19.01
C ALA A 88 -16.88 -28.10 -19.71
N CYS A 89 -16.96 -27.76 -21.01
CA CYS A 89 -18.12 -28.02 -21.88
C CYS A 89 -17.69 -28.90 -23.04
#